data_AF-A0AA47MQP3-F1
#
_entry.id   AF-A0AA47MQP3-F1
#
_cell.length_a   1.000
_cell.length_b   1.000
_cell.length_c   1.000
_cell.angle_alpha   90.00
_cell.angle_beta   90.00
_cell.angle_gamma   90.00
#
_symmetry.space_group_name_H-M   'P 1'
#
loop_
_entity.id
_entity.type
_entity.pdbx_description
1 polymer ?
#
loop_
_entity_poly.entity_id
_entity_poly.type
_entity_poly.pdbx_seq_one_letter_code
_entity_poly.pdbx_strand_id
1 'polypeptide(L)'
;MVTVWIGEFQTSHRRPDEVVVFDVLCGDFNFDNCSPDDLREQNHDIFEEYIDPCRAGPGKEKPWVIGTLIEQPMMYEDDVITPENLQRTLETEELRRQYISPPVPAVGLPLVYPLPDEPWVGRRIDYILYCQNSIAKQCKTEIEEFTFITQLAGLTDHIPVGLRLRVSDCSAE
;
A
#
# COMPACT_ATOMS: atom_id res chain seq x y z
N MET A 1 -10.24 -13.57 12.97
CA MET A 1 -9.85 -12.55 11.95
C MET A 1 -8.43 -12.10 12.27
N VAL A 2 -7.70 -11.55 11.29
CA VAL A 2 -6.29 -11.16 11.47
C VAL A 2 -6.09 -10.18 12.64
N THR A 3 -6.99 -9.22 12.85
CA THR A 3 -6.93 -8.27 13.98
C THR A 3 -7.06 -8.93 15.35
N VAL A 4 -7.93 -9.95 15.47
CA VAL A 4 -8.04 -10.77 16.69
C VAL A 4 -6.72 -11.48 17.00
N TRP A 5 -6.12 -12.11 15.99
CA TRP A 5 -4.85 -12.81 16.15
C TRP A 5 -3.71 -11.84 16.51
N ILE A 6 -3.65 -10.65 15.88
CA ILE A 6 -2.69 -9.61 16.23
C ILE A 6 -2.87 -9.18 17.69
N GLY A 7 -4.10 -8.91 18.12
CA GLY A 7 -4.39 -8.52 19.50
C GLY A 7 -4.02 -9.59 20.52
N GLU A 8 -4.28 -10.87 20.23
CA GLU A 8 -3.87 -12.01 21.06
C GLU A 8 -2.34 -12.14 21.12
N PHE A 9 -1.66 -12.00 19.97
CA PHE A 9 -0.21 -12.04 19.89
C PHE A 9 0.44 -10.91 20.70
N GLN A 10 -0.01 -9.67 20.50
CA GLN A 10 0.47 -8.50 21.25
C GLN A 10 0.21 -8.68 22.76
N THR A 11 -0.99 -9.10 23.17
CA THR A 11 -1.33 -9.30 24.59
C THR A 11 -0.49 -10.38 25.25
N SER A 12 -0.20 -11.48 24.54
CA SER A 12 0.56 -12.61 25.09
C SER A 12 2.07 -12.36 25.17
N HIS A 13 2.61 -11.42 24.39
CA HIS A 13 4.05 -11.16 24.32
C HIS A 13 4.47 -9.82 24.93
N ARG A 14 3.52 -8.92 25.22
CA ARG A 14 3.81 -7.60 25.79
C ARG A 14 4.35 -7.69 27.22
N ARG A 15 5.46 -7.00 27.48
CA ARG A 15 6.02 -6.83 28.83
C ARG A 15 5.45 -5.58 29.52
N PRO A 16 5.39 -5.55 30.86
CA PRO A 16 4.82 -4.42 31.61
C PRO A 16 5.51 -3.08 31.36
N ASP A 17 6.80 -3.09 31.04
CA ASP A 17 7.66 -1.92 30.81
C ASP A 17 7.82 -1.56 29.33
N GLU A 18 7.16 -2.27 28.41
CA GLU A 18 7.22 -1.98 26.99
C GLU A 18 6.36 -0.78 26.58
N VAL A 19 7.02 0.15 25.90
CA VAL A 19 6.40 1.30 25.24
C VAL A 19 6.24 0.98 23.75
N VAL A 20 5.00 0.84 23.30
CA VAL A 20 4.68 0.63 21.89
C VAL A 20 4.79 1.97 21.16
N VAL A 21 5.78 2.10 20.29
CA VAL A 21 6.07 3.33 19.53
C VAL A 21 5.59 3.29 18.08
N PHE A 22 5.41 2.10 17.52
CA PHE A 22 4.76 1.89 16.23
C PHE A 22 4.12 0.50 16.20
N ASP A 23 3.14 0.33 15.31
CA ASP A 23 2.46 -0.93 15.03
C ASP A 23 2.13 -0.92 13.54
N VAL A 24 2.77 -1.81 12.78
CA VAL A 24 2.76 -1.81 11.32
C VAL A 24 2.38 -3.20 10.83
N LEU A 25 1.48 -3.23 9.85
CA LEU A 25 1.12 -4.43 9.11
C LEU A 25 1.44 -4.19 7.64
N CYS A 26 2.24 -5.05 7.02
CA CYS A 26 2.61 -4.91 5.63
C CYS A 26 2.74 -6.25 4.91
N GLY A 27 2.75 -6.19 3.58
CA GLY A 27 2.97 -7.33 2.71
C GLY A 27 2.21 -7.21 1.39
N ASP A 28 2.36 -8.24 0.57
CA ASP A 28 1.53 -8.45 -0.61
C ASP A 28 0.18 -9.05 -0.17
N PHE A 29 -0.89 -8.28 -0.32
CA PHE A 29 -2.24 -8.70 0.07
C PHE A 29 -3.02 -9.29 -1.10
N ASN A 30 -2.48 -9.25 -2.33
CA ASN A 30 -3.05 -9.79 -3.55
C ASN A 30 -4.40 -9.23 -4.02
N PHE A 31 -4.94 -8.20 -3.35
CA PHE A 31 -6.10 -7.42 -3.80
C PHE A 31 -5.69 -5.96 -3.94
N ASP A 32 -6.35 -5.20 -4.81
CA ASP A 32 -6.11 -3.78 -4.97
C ASP A 32 -7.28 -2.93 -4.45
N ASN A 33 -7.08 -1.61 -4.41
CA ASN A 33 -8.08 -0.65 -3.94
C ASN A 33 -8.77 0.11 -5.09
N CYS A 34 -8.91 -0.48 -6.28
CA CYS A 34 -9.57 0.15 -7.43
C CYS A 34 -10.39 -0.81 -8.31
N SER A 35 -10.16 -2.11 -8.23
CA SER A 35 -10.83 -3.17 -8.98
C SER A 35 -12.21 -3.46 -8.41
N PRO A 36 -13.26 -3.60 -9.25
CA PRO A 36 -14.56 -4.08 -8.80
C PRO A 36 -14.55 -5.50 -8.22
N ASP A 37 -13.61 -6.35 -8.65
CA ASP A 37 -13.51 -7.74 -8.18
C ASP A 37 -13.06 -7.82 -6.69
N ASP A 38 -12.30 -6.83 -6.23
CA ASP A 38 -11.71 -6.76 -4.88
C ASP A 38 -12.61 -6.02 -3.86
N LEU A 39 -13.89 -5.81 -4.19
CA LEU A 39 -14.81 -4.99 -3.38
C LEU A 39 -14.95 -5.47 -1.93
N ARG A 40 -14.86 -6.79 -1.69
CA ARG A 40 -15.03 -7.35 -0.34
C ARG A 40 -13.84 -7.02 0.54
N GLU A 41 -12.64 -7.19 0.00
CA GLU A 41 -11.35 -6.92 0.63
C GLU A 41 -11.19 -5.41 0.85
N GLN A 42 -11.58 -4.60 -0.13
CA GLN A 42 -11.63 -3.14 0.00
C GLN A 42 -12.50 -2.66 1.15
N ASN A 43 -13.52 -3.40 1.56
CA ASN A 43 -14.41 -3.06 2.68
C ASN A 43 -14.09 -3.85 3.96
N HIS A 44 -12.94 -4.52 4.03
CA HIS A 44 -12.57 -5.31 5.20
C HIS A 44 -12.25 -4.42 6.41
N ASP A 45 -12.73 -4.81 7.60
CA ASP A 45 -12.60 -4.06 8.86
C ASP A 45 -11.15 -3.79 9.30
N ILE A 46 -10.17 -4.44 8.67
CA ILE A 46 -8.75 -4.17 8.93
C ILE A 46 -8.40 -2.69 8.71
N PHE A 47 -9.06 -2.03 7.76
CA PHE A 47 -8.84 -0.62 7.44
C PHE A 47 -9.47 0.35 8.45
N GLU A 48 -10.29 -0.14 9.38
CA GLU A 48 -10.82 0.65 10.50
C GLU A 48 -9.82 0.71 11.66
N GLU A 49 -8.96 -0.32 11.80
CA GLU A 49 -7.93 -0.40 12.84
C GLU A 49 -6.55 0.05 12.33
N TYR A 50 -6.19 -0.36 11.11
CA TYR A 50 -4.91 -0.09 10.46
C TYR A 50 -5.09 0.88 9.29
N ILE A 51 -4.48 2.05 9.42
CA ILE A 51 -4.59 3.15 8.47
C ILE A 51 -3.67 2.88 7.27
N ASP A 52 -4.24 2.94 6.07
CA ASP A 52 -3.50 2.95 4.81
C ASP A 52 -3.16 4.40 4.39
N PRO A 53 -1.88 4.80 4.32
CA PRO A 53 -1.47 6.14 3.88
C PRO A 53 -1.91 6.50 2.45
N CYS A 54 -2.05 5.51 1.57
CA CYS A 54 -2.39 5.68 0.16
C CYS A 54 -3.91 5.78 -0.08
N ARG A 55 -4.72 5.32 0.85
CA ARG A 55 -6.16 5.17 0.68
C ARG A 55 -6.93 6.45 0.98
N ALA A 56 -7.87 6.81 0.12
CA ALA A 56 -8.88 7.85 0.38
C ALA A 56 -10.22 7.23 0.85
N GLY A 57 -10.48 5.98 0.49
CA GLY A 57 -11.64 5.18 0.93
C GLY A 57 -11.65 3.81 0.25
N PRO A 58 -12.67 2.96 0.52
CA PRO A 58 -12.87 1.71 -0.21
C PRO A 58 -12.98 1.95 -1.72
N GLY A 59 -12.14 1.28 -2.50
CA GLY A 59 -12.14 1.44 -3.97
C GLY A 59 -11.60 2.79 -4.46
N LYS A 60 -10.99 3.60 -3.58
CA LYS A 60 -10.52 4.95 -3.91
C LYS A 60 -9.15 5.25 -3.34
N GLU A 61 -8.20 5.45 -4.24
CA GLU A 61 -6.83 5.83 -3.93
C GLU A 61 -6.68 7.36 -3.83
N LYS A 62 -5.62 7.81 -3.15
CA LYS A 62 -5.20 9.22 -3.19
C LYS A 62 -4.56 9.55 -4.56
N PRO A 63 -4.61 10.81 -5.01
CA PRO A 63 -4.19 11.18 -6.38
C PRO A 63 -2.71 10.92 -6.74
N TRP A 64 -1.84 10.75 -5.75
CA TRP A 64 -0.40 10.51 -5.94
C TRP A 64 -0.02 9.03 -5.97
N VAL A 65 -0.98 8.13 -5.71
CA VAL A 65 -0.75 6.69 -5.62
C VAL A 65 -0.59 6.10 -7.01
N ILE A 66 0.28 5.10 -7.10
CA ILE A 66 0.51 4.28 -8.30
C ILE A 66 0.37 2.80 -7.92
N GLY A 67 0.08 1.95 -8.91
CA GLY A 67 0.08 0.50 -8.74
C GLY A 67 1.48 -0.03 -8.43
N THR A 68 1.53 -1.19 -7.77
CA THR A 68 2.76 -1.85 -7.33
C THR A 68 3.05 -3.13 -8.10
N LEU A 69 2.11 -3.62 -8.91
CA LEU A 69 2.31 -4.79 -9.75
C LEU A 69 2.62 -4.39 -11.19
N ILE A 70 3.81 -4.74 -11.67
CA ILE A 70 4.25 -4.58 -13.06
C ILE A 70 3.62 -5.71 -13.89
N GLU A 71 3.20 -5.41 -15.12
CA GLU A 71 2.87 -6.45 -16.09
C GLU A 71 4.09 -7.33 -16.36
N GLN A 72 4.09 -8.57 -15.84
CA GLN A 72 5.23 -9.49 -15.92
C GLN A 72 5.88 -9.59 -17.31
N PRO A 73 5.12 -9.67 -18.44
CA PRO A 73 5.72 -9.72 -19.78
C PRO A 73 6.55 -8.48 -20.14
N MET A 74 6.31 -7.34 -19.50
CA MET A 74 6.93 -6.06 -19.80
C MET A 74 8.13 -5.71 -18.90
N MET A 75 8.44 -6.54 -17.90
CA MET A 75 9.48 -6.25 -16.89
C MET A 75 10.89 -6.02 -17.45
N TYR A 76 11.17 -6.55 -18.64
CA TYR A 76 12.50 -6.50 -19.26
C TYR A 76 12.58 -5.50 -20.41
N GLU A 77 11.51 -4.75 -20.67
CA GLU A 77 11.51 -3.68 -21.67
C GLU A 77 12.41 -2.52 -21.22
N ASP A 78 12.95 -1.79 -22.19
CA ASP A 78 13.93 -0.72 -21.93
C ASP A 78 13.38 0.33 -20.95
N ASP A 79 12.08 0.66 -21.03
CA ASP A 79 11.42 1.63 -20.14
C ASP A 79 11.26 1.14 -18.70
N VAL A 80 11.54 -0.13 -18.40
CA VAL A 80 11.32 -0.76 -17.08
C VAL A 80 12.59 -1.34 -16.48
N ILE A 81 13.50 -1.88 -17.28
CA ILE A 81 14.58 -2.77 -16.80
C ILE A 81 15.63 -2.11 -15.87
N THR A 82 15.74 -0.77 -15.87
CA THR A 82 16.66 -0.05 -14.96
C THR A 82 15.89 0.79 -13.93
N PRO A 83 16.43 1.02 -12.72
CA PRO A 83 15.76 1.82 -11.70
C PRO A 83 15.36 3.21 -12.17
N GLU A 84 16.22 3.88 -12.95
CA GLU A 84 15.99 5.22 -13.49
C GLU A 84 14.96 5.22 -14.63
N ASN A 85 14.90 4.16 -15.43
CA ASN A 85 13.87 4.02 -16.48
C ASN A 85 12.51 3.74 -15.82
N LEU A 86 12.44 2.79 -14.88
CA LEU A 86 11.21 2.50 -14.15
C LEU A 86 10.71 3.74 -13.41
N GLN A 87 11.58 4.53 -12.76
CA GLN A 87 11.15 5.77 -12.12
C GLN A 87 10.46 6.73 -13.12
N ARG A 88 11.08 6.97 -14.28
CA ARG A 88 10.48 7.81 -15.34
C ARG A 88 9.15 7.26 -15.84
N THR A 89 9.04 5.94 -15.97
CA THR A 89 7.82 5.23 -16.32
C THR A 89 6.71 5.45 -15.29
N LEU A 90 7.02 5.36 -14.01
CA LEU A 90 6.04 5.54 -12.93
C LEU A 90 5.56 6.99 -12.79
N GLU A 91 6.36 7.98 -13.18
CA GLU A 91 5.99 9.41 -13.12
C GLU A 91 4.98 9.82 -14.21
N THR A 92 4.82 9.02 -15.28
CA THR A 92 3.97 9.36 -16.45
C THR A 92 2.76 8.44 -16.55
N GLU A 93 1.53 8.98 -16.58
CA GLU A 93 0.32 8.13 -16.60
C GLU A 93 0.25 7.23 -17.84
N GLU A 94 0.63 7.75 -19.00
CA GLU A 94 0.60 7.01 -20.26
C GLU A 94 1.52 5.78 -20.21
N LEU A 95 2.71 5.93 -19.60
CA LEU A 95 3.65 4.82 -19.43
C LEU A 95 3.17 3.87 -18.33
N ARG A 96 2.62 4.39 -17.22
CA ARG A 96 2.01 3.53 -16.20
C ARG A 96 0.93 2.62 -16.78
N ARG A 97 0.05 3.14 -17.66
CA ARG A 97 -0.99 2.34 -18.34
C ARG A 97 -0.45 1.21 -19.22
N GLN A 98 0.80 1.32 -19.68
CA GLN A 98 1.44 0.32 -20.51
C GLN A 98 2.16 -0.76 -19.69
N TYR A 99 2.74 -0.38 -18.54
CA TYR A 99 3.69 -1.22 -17.81
C TYR A 99 3.18 -1.72 -16.45
N ILE A 100 2.19 -1.05 -15.84
CA ILE A 100 1.58 -1.46 -14.57
C ILE A 100 0.32 -2.27 -14.86
N SER A 101 0.10 -3.33 -14.08
CA SER A 101 -1.07 -4.19 -14.21
C SER A 101 -2.35 -3.37 -14.05
N PRO A 102 -3.32 -3.49 -14.97
CA PRO A 102 -4.58 -2.76 -14.91
C PRO A 102 -5.53 -3.41 -13.89
N PRO A 103 -6.55 -2.67 -13.40
CA PRO A 103 -7.52 -3.24 -12.48
C PRO A 103 -8.30 -4.40 -13.11
N VAL A 104 -8.77 -5.31 -12.27
CA VAL A 104 -9.45 -6.55 -12.64
C VAL A 104 -10.96 -6.30 -12.78
N PRO A 105 -11.57 -6.60 -13.94
CA PRO A 105 -13.01 -6.54 -14.11
C PRO A 105 -13.72 -7.58 -13.23
N ALA A 106 -14.91 -7.25 -12.72
CA ALA A 106 -15.81 -8.26 -12.18
C ALA A 106 -16.24 -9.25 -13.28
N VAL A 107 -16.43 -10.52 -12.89
CA VAL A 107 -16.76 -11.62 -13.82
C VAL A 107 -17.93 -11.26 -14.74
N GLY A 108 -17.67 -11.26 -16.05
CA GLY A 108 -18.68 -11.04 -17.09
C GLY A 108 -19.10 -9.58 -17.30
N LEU A 109 -18.44 -8.62 -16.64
CA LEU A 109 -18.72 -7.19 -16.79
C LEU A 109 -17.53 -6.45 -17.43
N PRO A 110 -17.77 -5.53 -18.38
CA PRO A 110 -16.71 -4.66 -18.87
C PRO A 110 -16.25 -3.71 -17.76
N LEU A 111 -14.94 -3.52 -17.64
CA LEU A 111 -14.36 -2.51 -16.74
C LEU A 111 -14.32 -1.15 -17.43
N VAL A 112 -15.00 -0.17 -16.86
CA VAL A 112 -14.81 1.25 -17.20
C VAL A 112 -13.93 1.86 -16.12
N TYR A 113 -12.64 1.99 -16.41
CA TYR A 113 -11.65 2.51 -15.47
C TYR A 113 -10.57 3.35 -16.17
N PRO A 114 -10.12 4.47 -15.56
CA PRO A 114 -10.74 5.15 -14.43
C PRO A 114 -12.11 5.73 -14.81
N LEU A 115 -12.87 6.22 -13.83
CA LEU A 115 -14.02 7.08 -14.13
C LEU A 115 -13.55 8.38 -14.79
N PRO A 116 -14.43 9.10 -15.52
CA PRO A 116 -14.10 10.43 -16.03
C PRO A 116 -13.55 11.33 -14.91
N ASP A 117 -12.46 12.05 -15.19
CA ASP A 117 -11.76 12.95 -14.26
C ASP A 117 -11.04 12.28 -13.07
N GLU A 118 -10.93 10.95 -13.05
CA GLU A 118 -10.11 10.22 -12.07
C GLU A 118 -8.76 9.76 -12.68
N PRO A 119 -7.65 9.80 -11.91
CA PRO A 119 -6.35 9.34 -12.41
C PRO A 119 -6.33 7.82 -12.59
N TRP A 120 -5.58 7.34 -13.59
CA TRP A 120 -5.28 5.92 -13.69
C TRP A 120 -4.15 5.56 -12.72
N VAL A 121 -4.42 4.62 -11.82
CA VAL A 121 -3.49 4.20 -10.76
C VAL A 121 -2.76 2.91 -11.14
N GLY A 122 -3.50 1.90 -11.61
CA GLY A 122 -3.03 0.52 -11.71
C GLY A 122 -3.23 -0.26 -10.39
N ARG A 123 -2.89 -1.55 -10.38
CA ARG A 123 -3.09 -2.42 -9.21
C ARG A 123 -2.03 -2.20 -8.15
N ARG A 124 -2.40 -1.58 -7.02
CA ARG A 124 -1.58 -1.54 -5.80
C ARG A 124 -2.00 -2.68 -4.89
N ILE A 125 -1.19 -3.72 -4.82
CA ILE A 125 -1.46 -4.93 -4.02
C ILE A 125 -0.48 -5.10 -2.85
N ASP A 126 0.57 -4.28 -2.82
CA ASP A 126 1.55 -4.23 -1.75
C ASP A 126 1.18 -3.10 -0.78
N TYR A 127 0.92 -3.45 0.47
CA TYR A 127 0.44 -2.53 1.50
C TYR A 127 1.47 -2.34 2.62
N ILE A 128 1.53 -1.11 3.15
CA ILE A 128 2.09 -0.81 4.47
C ILE A 128 1.06 0.01 5.23
N LEU A 129 0.48 -0.60 6.25
CA LEU A 129 -0.54 -0.02 7.12
C LEU A 129 0.04 0.26 8.51
N TYR A 130 -0.51 1.23 9.22
CA TYR A 130 -0.10 1.54 10.59
C TYR A 130 -1.29 1.75 11.53
N CYS A 131 -1.18 1.28 12.77
CA CYS A 131 -2.21 1.46 13.79
C CYS A 131 -1.82 2.58 14.75
N GLN A 132 -2.70 3.57 14.93
CA GLN A 132 -2.51 4.64 15.92
C GLN A 132 -3.04 4.25 17.30
N ASN A 133 -4.01 3.35 17.36
CA ASN A 133 -4.73 3.02 18.60
C ASN A 133 -3.90 2.18 19.58
N SER A 134 -2.90 1.42 19.10
CA SER A 134 -2.02 0.60 19.92
C SER A 134 -0.81 1.35 20.46
N ILE A 135 -0.56 2.57 19.96
CA ILE A 135 0.59 3.40 20.34
C ILE A 135 0.40 3.89 21.77
N ALA A 136 1.49 3.88 22.54
CA ALA A 136 1.48 4.36 23.91
C ALA A 136 1.02 5.83 23.97
N LYS A 137 0.16 6.18 24.94
CA LYS A 137 -0.50 7.50 25.01
C LYS A 137 0.46 8.68 25.08
N GLN A 138 1.65 8.47 25.65
CA GLN A 138 2.70 9.47 25.72
C GLN A 138 3.43 9.65 24.39
N CYS A 139 3.41 8.65 23.51
CA CYS A 139 4.09 8.70 22.22
C CYS A 139 3.19 9.32 21.15
N LYS A 140 3.82 10.03 20.23
CA LYS A 140 3.20 10.48 18.99
C LYS A 140 3.93 9.85 17.81
N THR A 141 3.18 9.27 16.89
CA THR A 141 3.74 8.66 15.67
C THR A 141 3.02 9.21 14.45
N GLU A 142 3.80 9.77 13.53
CA GLU A 142 3.32 10.45 12.33
C GLU A 142 4.03 9.91 11.10
N ILE A 143 3.33 9.91 9.96
CA ILE A 143 3.94 9.61 8.67
C ILE A 143 4.87 10.77 8.31
N GLU A 144 6.14 10.46 8.09
CA GLU A 144 7.14 11.40 7.60
C GLU A 144 7.28 11.28 6.07
N GLU A 145 7.25 10.06 5.55
CA GLU A 145 7.48 9.79 4.12
C GLU A 145 6.81 8.47 3.70
N PHE A 146 6.29 8.44 2.47
CA PHE A 146 5.88 7.20 1.78
C PHE A 146 6.58 7.16 0.42
N THR A 147 7.11 6.00 0.04
CA THR A 147 7.97 5.88 -1.15
C THR A 147 7.64 4.63 -1.95
N PHE A 148 7.60 4.76 -3.28
CA PHE A 148 7.64 3.63 -4.22
C PHE A 148 9.09 3.47 -4.71
N ILE A 149 9.64 2.26 -4.64
CA ILE A 149 11.06 2.01 -4.82
C ILE A 149 11.31 1.29 -6.15
N THR A 150 12.19 1.80 -7.00
CA THR A 150 12.43 1.25 -8.34
C THR A 150 13.71 0.41 -8.45
N GLN A 151 14.46 0.28 -7.35
CA GLN A 151 15.81 -0.28 -7.30
C GLN A 151 15.88 -1.78 -7.60
N LEU A 152 14.73 -2.46 -7.61
CA LEU A 152 14.61 -3.87 -8.00
C LEU A 152 14.06 -4.06 -9.41
N ALA A 153 14.06 -3.00 -10.24
CA ALA A 153 13.76 -3.07 -11.67
C ALA A 153 14.46 -4.26 -12.35
N GLY A 154 13.71 -5.04 -13.12
CA GLY A 154 14.20 -6.24 -13.80
C GLY A 154 14.46 -7.47 -12.91
N LEU A 155 14.31 -7.37 -11.58
CA LEU A 155 14.52 -8.49 -10.64
C LEU A 155 13.22 -9.08 -10.10
N THR A 156 12.14 -8.31 -10.07
CA THR A 156 10.81 -8.69 -9.56
C THR A 156 9.73 -7.88 -10.27
N ASP A 157 8.52 -8.43 -10.33
CA ASP A 157 7.31 -7.78 -10.85
C ASP A 157 6.63 -6.87 -9.82
N HIS A 158 7.04 -6.91 -8.56
CA HIS A 158 6.52 -6.02 -7.52
C HIS A 158 7.42 -4.80 -7.31
N ILE A 159 6.81 -3.62 -7.19
CA ILE A 159 7.46 -2.37 -6.80
C ILE A 159 7.45 -2.31 -5.27
N PRO A 160 8.61 -2.42 -4.59
CA PRO A 160 8.64 -2.30 -3.14
C PRO A 160 8.13 -0.94 -2.68
N VAL A 161 7.40 -0.95 -1.58
CA VAL A 161 6.90 0.26 -0.91
C VAL A 161 7.68 0.50 0.38
N GLY A 162 7.83 1.77 0.77
CA GLY A 162 8.50 2.20 1.99
C GLY A 162 7.64 3.19 2.77
N LEU A 163 7.68 3.08 4.10
CA LEU A 163 7.02 4.01 5.02
C LEU A 163 8.02 4.46 6.08
N ARG A 164 8.18 5.78 6.24
CA ARG A 164 8.94 6.38 7.33
C ARG A 164 7.97 6.95 8.36
N LEU A 165 8.14 6.52 9.61
CA LEU A 165 7.38 7.02 10.75
C LEU A 165 8.30 7.84 11.65
N ARG A 166 7.90 9.08 11.94
CA ARG A 166 8.52 9.91 12.97
C ARG A 166 7.85 9.64 14.30
N VAL A 167 8.65 9.25 15.28
CA VAL A 167 8.22 9.03 16.67
C VAL A 167 8.71 10.17 17.54
N SER A 168 7.80 10.82 18.30
CA SER A 168 8.12 11.88 19.25
C SER A 168 7.42 11.68 20.60
N ASP A 169 7.82 12.48 21.59
CA ASP A 169 7.17 12.65 22.90
C ASP A 169 7.11 11.40 23.81
N CYS A 170 7.85 10.33 23.49
CA CYS A 170 7.83 9.06 24.22
C CYS A 170 8.50 9.04 25.62
N SER A 171 8.92 10.16 26.18
CA SER A 171 9.52 10.21 27.51
C SER A 171 8.47 9.98 28.60
N ALA A 172 8.80 9.12 29.56
CA ALA A 172 8.03 8.97 30.80
C ALA A 172 8.14 10.26 31.63
N GLU A 173 7.01 10.75 32.15
CA GLU A 173 7.02 11.63 33.32
C GLU A 173 7.54 10.89 34.55
#